data_AF-A0A1S2VE54-F1
#
_entry.id   AF-A0A1S2VE54-F1
#
_cell.length_a   1.000
_cell.length_b   1.000
_cell.length_c   1.000
_cell.angle_alpha   90.00
_cell.angle_beta   90.00
_cell.angle_gamma   90.00
#
_symmetry.space_group_name_H-M   'P 1'
#
loop_
_entity.id
_entity.type
_entity.pdbx_description
1 polymer ?
#
loop_
_entity_poly.entity_id
_entity_poly.type
_entity_poly.pdbx_seq_one_letter_code
_entity_poly.pdbx_strand_id
1 'polypeptide(L)'
;MSFFKRLFSPKAVAVPKSGKPDNTLGFEQILLFTGLAEKGDFPTLEEAYRTAPWHEQSLIIEGLANQPDAQANLLEAWMGKRPDAHLPFLLMGAILTKEAWDARSSKLAKDVSPEQASAFFDLLKSARAALMEAIERDGNDPQCYSRMLPVLMGLEEEEEVLMAYFRQAKTLVPSHLGAHMAMLNALTPKWGGSHEQMDTFLTTYCDVKTWPLLTGVHLSAMLEKWIQLNFDGQEEAFRTYFDDAQRKQTVLALYKAYTDPENVGLQTYITRNYFALLLIRTGEKELARQEIRKLEGRMTMMPWKLVGIHNYATLSRL
;
A
#
# COMPACT_ATOMS: atom_id res chain seq x y z
N MET A 1 -34.36 24.15 -12.91
CA MET A 1 -35.19 22.95 -13.15
C MET A 1 -35.05 22.38 -14.59
N SER A 2 -33.89 22.41 -15.27
CA SER A 2 -33.85 21.85 -16.65
C SER A 2 -32.45 21.56 -17.25
N PHE A 3 -31.52 20.99 -16.47
CA PHE A 3 -30.28 20.43 -17.06
C PHE A 3 -29.85 19.09 -16.44
N PHE A 4 -30.20 18.87 -15.17
CA PHE A 4 -29.78 17.71 -14.37
C PHE A 4 -30.59 16.42 -14.57
N LYS A 5 -31.61 16.39 -15.44
CA LYS A 5 -32.52 15.23 -15.58
C LYS A 5 -32.18 14.28 -16.74
N ARG A 6 -31.05 14.48 -17.43
CA ARG A 6 -30.73 13.73 -18.67
C ARG A 6 -29.48 12.85 -18.63
N LEU A 7 -28.78 12.74 -17.51
CA LEU A 7 -27.51 11.98 -17.43
C LEU A 7 -27.57 10.65 -16.68
N PHE A 8 -28.70 10.31 -16.06
CA PHE A 8 -28.77 9.12 -15.20
C PHE A 8 -29.97 8.24 -15.59
N SER A 9 -29.76 7.42 -16.62
CA SER A 9 -30.45 6.13 -16.74
C SER A 9 -29.48 5.01 -16.33
N PRO A 10 -29.91 4.02 -15.53
CA PRO A 10 -29.05 2.97 -15.04
C PRO A 10 -28.81 1.93 -16.14
N LYS A 11 -27.55 1.74 -16.54
CA LYS A 11 -27.07 0.51 -17.18
C LYS A 11 -25.67 0.17 -16.64
N ALA A 12 -25.44 -1.14 -16.54
CA ALA A 12 -24.26 -1.82 -16.02
C ALA A 12 -22.94 -1.04 -16.15
N VAL A 13 -22.20 -0.93 -15.04
CA VAL A 13 -20.93 -0.21 -14.99
C VAL A 13 -19.88 -1.00 -15.77
N ALA A 14 -19.51 -0.46 -16.92
CA ALA A 14 -18.32 -0.86 -17.65
C ALA A 14 -17.07 -0.31 -16.96
N VAL A 15 -15.98 -1.08 -17.03
CA VAL A 15 -14.61 -0.69 -16.69
C VAL A 15 -14.34 0.77 -17.11
N PRO A 16 -13.78 1.65 -16.26
CA PRO A 16 -13.64 3.06 -16.56
C PRO A 16 -12.84 3.31 -17.84
N LYS A 17 -13.43 4.01 -18.81
CA LYS A 17 -12.75 4.54 -20.01
C LYS A 17 -12.06 5.90 -19.77
N SER A 18 -11.77 6.26 -18.53
CA SER A 18 -11.00 7.45 -18.18
C SER A 18 -9.59 7.02 -17.79
N GLY A 19 -8.56 7.58 -18.40
CA GLY A 19 -7.14 7.27 -18.12
C GLY A 19 -6.61 7.59 -16.71
N LYS A 20 -7.49 7.66 -15.69
CA LYS A 20 -7.09 7.61 -14.28
C LYS A 20 -6.97 6.13 -13.88
N PRO A 21 -5.94 5.73 -13.09
CA PRO A 21 -5.85 4.36 -12.58
C PRO A 21 -7.11 4.00 -11.81
N ASP A 22 -7.62 2.78 -12.00
CA ASP A 22 -8.64 2.24 -11.13
C ASP A 22 -8.01 1.94 -9.76
N ASN A 23 -8.15 2.88 -8.82
CA ASN A 23 -7.59 2.75 -7.48
C ASN A 23 -8.32 1.67 -6.65
N THR A 24 -9.46 1.18 -7.11
CA THR A 24 -10.18 0.07 -6.47
C THR A 24 -9.67 -1.30 -6.95
N LEU A 25 -8.82 -1.32 -7.98
CA LEU A 25 -8.37 -2.54 -8.66
C LEU A 25 -9.54 -3.49 -9.01
N GLY A 26 -10.72 -2.94 -9.31
CA GLY A 26 -11.92 -3.72 -9.63
C GLY A 26 -12.45 -4.59 -8.49
N PHE A 27 -12.12 -4.32 -7.22
CA PHE A 27 -12.70 -5.05 -6.10
C PHE A 27 -14.11 -4.54 -5.77
N GLU A 28 -15.12 -5.37 -6.04
CA GLU A 28 -16.54 -5.05 -5.83
C GLU A 28 -16.87 -4.74 -4.36
N GLN A 29 -16.09 -5.30 -3.42
CA GLN A 29 -16.23 -5.00 -1.99
C GLN A 29 -16.15 -3.50 -1.73
N ILE A 30 -15.22 -2.78 -2.39
CA ILE A 30 -15.08 -1.33 -2.21
C ILE A 30 -16.37 -0.59 -2.57
N LEU A 31 -17.11 -1.05 -3.60
CA LEU A 31 -18.37 -0.44 -4.01
C LEU A 31 -19.46 -0.63 -2.94
N LEU A 32 -19.51 -1.79 -2.29
CA LEU A 32 -20.42 -2.04 -1.17
C LEU A 32 -20.13 -1.07 -0.02
N PHE A 33 -18.88 -0.97 0.42
CA PHE A 33 -18.48 -0.09 1.52
C PHE A 33 -18.70 1.40 1.18
N THR A 34 -18.37 1.80 -0.04
CA THR A 34 -18.62 3.17 -0.52
C THR A 34 -20.12 3.48 -0.51
N GLY A 35 -20.95 2.54 -0.98
CA GLY A 35 -22.40 2.71 -0.97
C GLY A 35 -23.01 2.77 0.44
N LEU A 36 -22.45 2.07 1.43
CA LEU A 36 -22.86 2.18 2.83
C LEU A 36 -22.45 3.54 3.44
N ALA A 37 -21.21 3.98 3.15
CA ALA A 37 -20.69 5.28 3.56
C ALA A 37 -21.54 6.44 2.99
N GLU A 38 -21.87 6.41 1.69
CA GLU A 38 -22.72 7.41 1.03
C GLU A 38 -24.13 7.50 1.61
N LYS A 39 -24.69 6.36 2.05
CA LYS A 39 -26.00 6.29 2.71
C LYS A 39 -25.93 6.70 4.19
N GLY A 40 -24.74 6.84 4.76
CA GLY A 40 -24.52 7.08 6.18
C GLY A 40 -24.94 5.91 7.07
N ASP A 41 -24.92 4.69 6.53
CA ASP A 41 -25.20 3.43 7.25
C ASP A 41 -23.92 2.91 7.92
N PHE A 42 -23.43 3.70 8.87
CA PHE A 42 -22.19 3.43 9.59
C PHE A 42 -22.21 2.13 10.41
N PRO A 43 -23.31 1.74 11.10
CA PRO A 43 -23.33 0.48 11.83
C PRO A 43 -23.11 -0.74 10.93
N THR A 44 -23.72 -0.78 9.75
CA THR A 44 -23.51 -1.89 8.80
C THR A 44 -22.12 -1.85 8.18
N LEU A 45 -21.57 -0.66 7.92
CA LEU A 45 -20.18 -0.51 7.48
C LEU A 45 -19.19 -1.06 8.52
N GLU A 46 -19.35 -0.67 9.79
CA GLU A 46 -18.52 -1.11 10.92
C GLU A 46 -18.59 -2.63 11.11
N GLU A 47 -19.79 -3.23 11.02
CA GLU A 47 -19.97 -4.68 11.09
C GLU A 47 -19.29 -5.41 9.93
N ALA A 48 -19.53 -4.94 8.70
CA ALA A 48 -18.90 -5.53 7.50
C ALA A 48 -17.38 -5.44 7.56
N TYR A 49 -16.81 -4.34 8.09
CA TYR A 49 -15.37 -4.22 8.30
C TYR A 49 -14.86 -5.18 9.39
N ARG A 50 -15.53 -5.24 10.55
CA ARG A 50 -15.11 -6.06 11.69
C ARG A 50 -15.11 -7.56 11.38
N THR A 51 -16.04 -8.00 10.54
CA THR A 51 -16.16 -9.42 10.14
C THR A 51 -15.31 -9.79 8.93
N ALA A 52 -14.81 -8.80 8.19
CA ALA A 52 -13.91 -9.03 7.07
C ALA A 52 -12.53 -9.53 7.56
N PRO A 53 -11.88 -10.43 6.81
CA PRO A 53 -10.51 -10.80 7.11
C PRO A 53 -9.57 -9.58 6.93
N TRP A 54 -8.43 -9.58 7.63
CA TRP A 54 -7.52 -8.42 7.68
C TRP A 54 -7.10 -7.88 6.30
N HIS A 55 -6.99 -8.74 5.30
CA HIS A 55 -6.58 -8.36 3.96
C HIS A 55 -7.66 -7.58 3.21
N GLU A 56 -8.94 -7.91 3.45
CA GLU A 56 -10.08 -7.13 3.00
C GLU A 56 -10.23 -5.83 3.80
N GLN A 57 -9.96 -5.84 5.11
CA GLN A 57 -9.91 -4.60 5.90
C GLN A 57 -8.92 -3.58 5.32
N SER A 58 -7.71 -4.02 4.93
CA SER A 58 -6.75 -3.15 4.23
C SER A 58 -7.36 -2.56 2.96
N LEU A 59 -8.01 -3.39 2.14
CA LEU A 59 -8.64 -2.99 0.88
C LEU A 59 -9.78 -1.97 1.11
N ILE A 60 -10.57 -2.13 2.16
CA ILE A 60 -11.66 -1.21 2.52
C ILE A 60 -11.11 0.18 2.82
N ILE A 61 -10.09 0.26 3.70
CA ILE A 61 -9.49 1.55 4.06
C ILE A 61 -8.80 2.18 2.86
N GLU A 62 -8.06 1.41 2.05
CA GLU A 62 -7.46 1.92 0.81
C GLU A 62 -8.53 2.43 -0.16
N GLY A 63 -9.64 1.70 -0.33
CA GLY A 63 -10.74 2.09 -1.20
C GLY A 63 -11.36 3.41 -0.76
N LEU A 64 -11.72 3.55 0.52
CA LEU A 64 -12.35 4.76 1.07
C LEU A 64 -11.40 5.96 1.05
N ALA A 65 -10.11 5.77 1.40
CA ALA A 65 -9.12 6.84 1.40
C ALA A 65 -8.78 7.37 0.00
N ASN A 66 -9.06 6.62 -1.07
CA ASN A 66 -8.81 7.04 -2.45
C ASN A 66 -10.04 7.67 -3.15
N GLN A 67 -11.13 7.95 -2.44
CA GLN A 67 -12.34 8.63 -2.97
C GLN A 67 -12.40 10.11 -2.54
N PRO A 68 -11.88 11.07 -3.32
CA PRO A 68 -11.65 12.44 -2.86
C PRO A 68 -12.92 13.28 -2.59
N ASP A 69 -14.03 13.00 -3.26
CA ASP A 69 -15.17 13.95 -3.33
C ASP A 69 -16.07 13.96 -2.08
N ALA A 70 -15.85 13.09 -1.09
CA ALA A 70 -16.77 12.91 0.04
C ALA A 70 -16.13 12.75 1.43
N GLN A 71 -14.80 12.89 1.57
CA GLN A 71 -14.10 12.43 2.78
C GLN A 71 -14.39 13.25 4.05
N ALA A 72 -14.34 14.59 3.98
CA ALA A 72 -14.55 15.42 5.16
C ALA A 72 -15.98 15.31 5.74
N ASN A 73 -17.00 15.42 4.87
CA ASN A 73 -18.40 15.30 5.28
C ASN A 73 -18.73 13.88 5.78
N LEU A 74 -18.13 12.86 5.18
CA LEU A 74 -18.28 11.47 5.62
C LEU A 74 -17.73 11.28 7.03
N LEU A 75 -16.51 11.74 7.29
CA LEU A 75 -15.84 11.61 8.59
C LEU A 75 -16.59 12.39 9.68
N GLU A 76 -17.00 13.63 9.40
CA GLU A 76 -17.79 14.43 10.34
C GLU A 76 -19.13 13.75 10.67
N ALA A 77 -19.86 13.28 9.65
CA ALA A 77 -21.11 12.57 9.86
C ALA A 77 -20.93 11.24 10.62
N TRP A 78 -19.84 10.52 10.35
CA TRP A 78 -19.53 9.25 11.01
C TRP A 78 -19.19 9.48 12.48
N MET A 79 -18.23 10.35 12.78
CA MET A 79 -17.84 10.69 14.15
C MET A 79 -19.01 11.28 14.96
N GLY A 80 -19.86 12.11 14.32
CA GLY A 80 -21.05 12.67 14.97
C GLY A 80 -22.11 11.63 15.34
N LYS A 81 -22.32 10.61 14.50
CA LYS A 81 -23.29 9.53 14.77
C LYS A 81 -22.71 8.38 15.59
N ARG A 82 -21.38 8.21 15.59
CA ARG A 82 -20.65 7.07 16.16
C ARG A 82 -19.38 7.58 16.90
N PRO A 83 -19.50 8.32 18.01
CA PRO A 83 -18.35 8.94 18.67
C PRO A 83 -17.33 7.94 19.24
N ASP A 84 -17.80 6.74 19.58
CA ASP A 84 -16.97 5.67 20.14
C ASP A 84 -16.33 4.76 19.06
N ALA A 85 -16.66 4.96 17.77
CA ALA A 85 -16.13 4.13 16.70
C ALA A 85 -14.67 4.48 16.38
N HIS A 86 -13.82 3.48 16.23
CA HIS A 86 -12.40 3.67 15.86
C HIS A 86 -12.20 3.89 14.36
N LEU A 87 -13.03 3.29 13.52
CA LEU A 87 -12.89 3.33 12.05
C LEU A 87 -12.84 4.73 11.41
N PRO A 88 -13.65 5.74 11.82
CA PRO A 88 -13.51 7.06 11.23
C PRO A 88 -12.15 7.70 11.56
N PHE A 89 -11.58 7.43 12.74
CA PHE A 89 -10.24 7.91 13.11
C PHE A 89 -9.13 7.17 12.34
N LEU A 90 -9.28 5.86 12.15
CA LEU A 90 -8.39 5.07 11.30
C LEU A 90 -8.39 5.58 9.85
N LEU A 91 -9.58 5.84 9.30
CA LEU A 91 -9.74 6.37 7.95
C LEU A 91 -9.17 7.79 7.83
N MET A 92 -9.43 8.67 8.80
CA MET A 92 -8.82 10.00 8.87
C MET A 92 -7.29 9.92 8.85
N GLY A 93 -6.70 9.04 9.67
CA GLY A 93 -5.26 8.80 9.70
C GLY A 93 -4.72 8.35 8.33
N ALA A 94 -5.42 7.44 7.65
CA ALA A 94 -5.04 6.97 6.31
C ALA A 94 -5.08 8.08 5.26
N ILE A 95 -6.13 8.91 5.27
CA ILE A 95 -6.30 10.06 4.35
C ILE A 95 -5.20 11.08 4.57
N LEU A 96 -5.00 11.54 5.81
CA LEU A 96 -3.98 12.53 6.14
C LEU A 96 -2.56 12.05 5.82
N THR A 97 -2.29 10.77 6.07
CA THR A 97 -1.02 10.15 5.68
C THR A 97 -0.82 10.23 4.17
N LYS A 98 -1.84 9.86 3.39
CA LYS A 98 -1.79 9.93 1.92
C LYS A 98 -1.56 11.36 1.44
N GLU A 99 -2.33 12.32 1.96
CA GLU A 99 -2.19 13.74 1.61
C GLU A 99 -0.78 14.26 1.91
N ALA A 100 -0.19 13.87 3.04
CA ALA A 100 1.17 14.22 3.38
C ALA A 100 2.15 13.70 2.31
N TRP A 101 2.09 12.41 1.97
CA TRP A 101 2.98 11.81 0.98
C TRP A 101 2.80 12.38 -0.43
N ASP A 102 1.57 12.74 -0.80
CA ASP A 102 1.27 13.40 -2.07
C ASP A 102 1.85 14.84 -2.08
N ALA A 103 1.76 15.58 -0.97
CA ALA A 103 2.32 16.93 -0.83
C ALA A 103 3.85 16.96 -0.87
N ARG A 104 4.53 16.00 -0.22
CA ARG A 104 6.00 15.88 -0.23
C ARG A 104 6.54 15.56 -1.62
N SER A 105 5.74 14.91 -2.46
CA SER A 105 6.15 14.25 -3.70
C SER A 105 7.13 13.09 -3.48
N SER A 106 7.45 12.32 -4.53
CA SER A 106 8.42 11.21 -4.47
C SER A 106 9.90 11.65 -4.50
N LYS A 107 10.18 12.91 -4.18
CA LYS A 107 11.52 13.50 -4.16
C LYS A 107 12.25 13.19 -2.85
N LEU A 108 13.58 13.30 -2.85
CA LEU A 108 14.39 13.20 -1.62
C LEU A 108 14.16 14.43 -0.73
N ALA A 109 14.45 14.32 0.57
CA ALA A 109 14.26 15.42 1.53
C ALA A 109 14.97 16.71 1.09
N LYS A 110 16.17 16.60 0.51
CA LYS A 110 16.94 17.74 -0.04
C LYS A 110 16.27 18.46 -1.22
N ASP A 111 15.27 17.84 -1.84
CA ASP A 111 14.63 18.29 -3.08
C ASP A 111 13.16 18.75 -2.86
N VAL A 112 12.73 18.91 -1.60
CA VAL A 112 11.38 19.37 -1.18
C VAL A 112 11.44 20.84 -0.75
N SER A 113 10.46 21.66 -1.16
CA SER A 113 10.40 23.08 -0.74
C SER A 113 10.02 23.23 0.75
N PRO A 114 10.40 24.33 1.43
CA PRO A 114 10.04 24.57 2.83
C PRO A 114 8.53 24.53 3.10
N GLU A 115 7.71 25.06 2.19
CA GLU A 115 6.25 25.08 2.31
C GLU A 115 5.66 23.65 2.19
N GLN A 116 6.18 22.85 1.28
CA GLN A 116 5.82 21.43 1.15
C GLN A 116 6.25 20.63 2.38
N ALA A 117 7.43 20.93 2.95
CA ALA A 117 7.92 20.28 4.16
C ALA A 117 7.03 20.61 5.37
N SER A 118 6.63 21.87 5.56
CA SER A 118 5.72 22.26 6.65
C SER A 118 4.39 21.52 6.55
N ALA A 119 3.75 21.55 5.38
CA ALA A 119 2.49 20.86 5.16
C ALA A 119 2.62 19.34 5.38
N PHE A 120 3.73 18.73 4.95
CA PHE A 120 4.03 17.32 5.18
C PHE A 120 4.04 16.97 6.68
N PHE A 121 4.83 17.69 7.48
CA PHE A 121 4.93 17.41 8.92
C PHE A 121 3.62 17.69 9.66
N ASP A 122 2.90 18.74 9.31
CA ASP A 122 1.63 19.07 9.96
C ASP A 122 0.56 18.01 9.68
N LEU A 123 0.44 17.56 8.43
CA LEU A 123 -0.46 16.46 8.05
C LEU A 123 -0.08 15.16 8.76
N LEU A 124 1.21 14.83 8.87
CA LEU A 124 1.65 13.63 9.59
C LEU A 124 1.40 13.69 11.10
N LYS A 125 1.55 14.85 11.74
CA LYS A 125 1.18 15.03 13.16
C LYS A 125 -0.32 14.81 13.37
N SER A 126 -1.15 15.37 12.49
CA SER A 126 -2.59 15.14 12.51
C SER A 126 -2.94 13.67 12.25
N ALA A 127 -2.27 13.02 11.29
CA ALA A 127 -2.43 11.59 11.02
C ALA A 127 -2.08 10.73 12.24
N ARG A 128 -0.96 11.03 12.91
CA ARG A 128 -0.54 10.35 14.15
C ARG A 128 -1.61 10.49 15.23
N ALA A 129 -2.10 11.71 15.47
CA ALA A 129 -3.15 11.94 16.46
C ALA A 129 -4.42 11.12 16.16
N ALA A 130 -4.89 11.14 14.91
CA ALA A 130 -6.04 10.34 14.50
C ALA A 130 -5.81 8.82 14.67
N LEU A 131 -4.64 8.31 14.31
CA LEU A 131 -4.32 6.89 14.48
C LEU A 131 -4.19 6.51 15.96
N MET A 132 -3.70 7.40 16.83
CA MET A 132 -3.70 7.18 18.28
C MET A 132 -5.12 7.10 18.85
N GLU A 133 -6.01 8.00 18.44
CA GLU A 133 -7.43 7.95 18.81
C GLU A 133 -8.11 6.65 18.34
N ALA A 134 -7.74 6.13 17.17
CA ALA A 134 -8.21 4.84 16.68
C ALA A 134 -7.71 3.67 17.55
N ILE A 135 -6.42 3.69 17.94
CA ILE A 135 -5.82 2.66 18.83
C ILE A 135 -6.46 2.70 20.22
N GLU A 136 -6.75 3.88 20.76
CA GLU A 136 -7.38 4.03 22.08
C GLU A 136 -8.79 3.45 22.09
N ARG A 137 -9.55 3.60 20.99
CA ARG A 137 -10.91 3.05 20.85
C ARG A 137 -10.92 1.55 20.55
N ASP A 138 -10.03 1.07 19.68
CA ASP A 138 -9.87 -0.35 19.41
C ASP A 138 -8.40 -0.71 19.14
N GLY A 139 -7.72 -1.16 20.20
CA GLY A 139 -6.33 -1.60 20.13
C GLY A 139 -6.13 -2.97 19.47
N ASN A 140 -7.20 -3.65 19.03
CA ASN A 140 -7.12 -4.95 18.36
C ASN A 140 -7.15 -4.87 16.84
N ASP A 141 -7.31 -3.68 16.26
CA ASP A 141 -7.27 -3.49 14.81
C ASP A 141 -5.81 -3.37 14.30
N PRO A 142 -5.28 -4.37 13.57
CA PRO A 142 -3.91 -4.32 13.05
C PRO A 142 -3.68 -3.19 12.03
N GLN A 143 -4.75 -2.67 11.40
CA GLN A 143 -4.65 -1.57 10.45
C GLN A 143 -4.13 -0.30 11.14
N CYS A 144 -4.53 -0.03 12.38
CA CYS A 144 -4.10 1.14 13.14
C CYS A 144 -2.57 1.17 13.29
N TYR A 145 -1.97 0.07 13.72
CA TYR A 145 -0.52 -0.04 13.91
C TYR A 145 0.24 -0.04 12.58
N SER A 146 -0.26 -0.77 11.57
CA SER A 146 0.40 -0.83 10.27
C SER A 146 0.43 0.53 9.55
N ARG A 147 -0.63 1.33 9.72
CA ARG A 147 -0.74 2.68 9.13
C ARG A 147 0.02 3.74 9.93
N MET A 148 0.33 3.47 11.20
CA MET A 148 1.20 4.33 11.99
C MET A 148 2.66 4.29 11.48
N LEU A 149 3.12 3.17 10.95
CA LEU A 149 4.51 3.01 10.47
C LEU A 149 4.94 4.06 9.43
N PRO A 150 4.20 4.30 8.32
CA PRO A 150 4.57 5.37 7.39
C PRO A 150 4.51 6.75 8.04
N VAL A 151 3.61 6.99 9.01
CA VAL A 151 3.56 8.27 9.72
C VAL A 151 4.82 8.49 10.54
N LEU A 152 5.22 7.51 11.36
CA LEU A 152 6.42 7.59 12.19
C LEU A 152 7.70 7.70 11.35
N MET A 153 7.77 6.95 10.25
CA MET A 153 8.88 7.05 9.29
C MET A 153 8.98 8.47 8.70
N GLY A 154 7.85 9.07 8.31
CA GLY A 154 7.85 10.43 7.77
C GLY A 154 8.10 11.52 8.82
N LEU A 155 7.79 11.25 10.09
CA LEU A 155 8.12 12.11 11.23
C LEU A 155 9.55 11.91 11.73
N GLU A 156 10.34 11.02 11.10
CA GLU A 156 11.73 10.72 11.47
C GLU A 156 11.87 10.23 12.92
N GLU A 157 10.90 9.45 13.38
CA GLU A 157 10.93 8.82 14.70
C GLU A 157 11.98 7.69 14.76
N GLU A 158 12.45 7.40 15.97
CA GLU A 158 13.48 6.39 16.22
C GLU A 158 13.05 4.98 15.77
N GLU A 159 13.98 4.20 15.23
CA GLU A 159 13.71 2.84 14.72
C GLU A 159 12.99 1.95 15.74
N GLU A 160 13.35 2.01 17.02
CA GLU A 160 12.74 1.19 18.06
C GLU A 160 11.26 1.58 18.31
N VAL A 161 10.88 2.84 18.08
CA VAL A 161 9.48 3.27 18.13
C VAL A 161 8.72 2.62 16.99
N LEU A 162 9.25 2.67 15.76
CA LEU A 162 8.64 1.99 14.61
C LEU A 162 8.52 0.48 14.87
N MET A 163 9.58 -0.14 15.42
CA MET A 163 9.57 -1.55 15.75
C MET A 163 8.51 -1.91 16.80
N ALA A 164 8.24 -1.05 17.78
CA ALA A 164 7.16 -1.30 18.74
C ALA A 164 5.80 -1.41 18.03
N TYR A 165 5.46 -0.48 17.13
CA TYR A 165 4.21 -0.54 16.36
C TYR A 165 4.19 -1.73 15.39
N PHE A 166 5.30 -2.04 14.72
CA PHE A 166 5.39 -3.22 13.87
C PHE A 166 5.15 -4.51 14.66
N ARG A 167 5.76 -4.66 15.85
CA ARG A 167 5.58 -5.84 16.71
C ARG A 167 4.13 -5.98 17.17
N GLN A 168 3.41 -4.89 17.42
CA GLN A 168 1.98 -4.95 17.71
C GLN A 168 1.16 -5.42 16.50
N ALA A 169 1.38 -4.83 15.32
CA ALA A 169 0.71 -5.27 14.09
C ALA A 169 0.95 -6.76 13.82
N LYS A 170 2.20 -7.22 14.00
CA LYS A 170 2.60 -8.63 13.84
C LYS A 170 2.01 -9.55 14.90
N THR A 171 1.84 -9.09 16.14
CA THR A 171 1.19 -9.87 17.21
C THR A 171 -0.27 -10.14 16.86
N LEU A 172 -0.98 -9.15 16.34
CA LEU A 172 -2.37 -9.27 15.90
C LEU A 172 -2.50 -10.10 14.62
N VAL A 173 -1.66 -9.82 13.62
CA VAL A 173 -1.64 -10.51 12.33
C VAL A 173 -0.19 -10.77 11.89
N PRO A 174 0.36 -11.98 12.10
CA PRO A 174 1.75 -12.31 11.81
C PRO A 174 2.18 -12.09 10.36
N SER A 175 1.24 -12.16 9.41
CA SER A 175 1.48 -12.01 7.97
C SER A 175 0.99 -10.68 7.39
N HIS A 176 0.76 -9.67 8.23
CA HIS A 176 0.21 -8.37 7.78
C HIS A 176 1.15 -7.68 6.79
N LEU A 177 0.89 -7.85 5.48
CA LEU A 177 1.82 -7.48 4.41
C LEU A 177 2.16 -5.99 4.45
N GLY A 178 1.16 -5.12 4.66
CA GLY A 178 1.37 -3.68 4.72
C GLY A 178 2.31 -3.25 5.85
N ALA A 179 2.28 -3.95 7.00
CA ALA A 179 3.16 -3.64 8.12
C ALA A 179 4.61 -4.03 7.81
N HIS A 180 4.81 -5.20 7.21
CA HIS A 180 6.14 -5.67 6.82
C HIS A 180 6.75 -4.80 5.71
N MET A 181 5.95 -4.40 4.73
CA MET A 181 6.39 -3.51 3.65
C MET A 181 6.76 -2.12 4.18
N ALA A 182 5.95 -1.56 5.09
CA ALA A 182 6.22 -0.25 5.69
C ALA A 182 7.49 -0.27 6.56
N MET A 183 7.66 -1.30 7.40
CA MET A 183 8.86 -1.45 8.22
C MET A 183 10.11 -1.66 7.36
N LEU A 184 10.05 -2.51 6.34
CA LEU A 184 11.17 -2.69 5.40
C LEU A 184 11.57 -1.35 4.76
N ASN A 185 10.60 -0.54 4.32
CA ASN A 185 10.88 0.75 3.70
C ASN A 185 11.53 1.72 4.70
N ALA A 186 11.10 1.74 5.97
CA ALA A 186 11.73 2.56 7.01
C ALA A 186 13.20 2.18 7.27
N LEU A 187 13.56 0.90 7.05
CA LEU A 187 14.94 0.42 7.20
C LEU A 187 15.83 0.65 5.97
N THR A 188 15.30 1.28 4.91
CA THR A 188 16.11 1.57 3.71
C THR A 188 17.10 2.72 3.95
N PRO A 189 18.24 2.77 3.24
CA PRO A 189 19.25 3.82 3.44
C PRO A 189 18.73 5.25 3.24
N LYS A 190 17.79 5.45 2.31
CA LYS A 190 17.13 6.76 2.08
C LYS A 190 16.32 7.27 3.28
N TRP A 191 16.06 6.43 4.28
CA TRP A 191 15.35 6.76 5.53
C TRP A 191 16.24 6.60 6.78
N GLY A 192 17.57 6.58 6.60
CA GLY A 192 18.53 6.48 7.70
C GLY A 192 18.87 5.05 8.14
N GLY A 193 18.27 4.04 7.51
CA GLY A 193 18.62 2.64 7.72
C GLY A 193 19.80 2.16 6.87
N SER A 194 19.87 0.86 6.60
CA SER A 194 20.96 0.21 5.88
C SER A 194 20.51 -1.08 5.22
N HIS A 195 21.25 -1.54 4.21
CA HIS A 195 21.01 -2.85 3.59
C HIS A 195 21.15 -4.01 4.60
N GLU A 196 22.03 -3.88 5.60
CA GLU A 196 22.21 -4.88 6.65
C GLU A 196 20.97 -4.97 7.57
N GLN A 197 20.42 -3.82 7.98
CA GLN A 197 19.16 -3.78 8.73
C GLN A 197 18.01 -4.39 7.93
N MET A 198 17.91 -4.10 6.63
CA MET A 198 16.91 -4.73 5.75
C MET A 198 17.07 -6.25 5.71
N ASP A 199 18.29 -6.76 5.54
CA ASP A 199 18.55 -8.21 5.46
C ASP A 199 18.28 -8.92 6.79
N THR A 200 18.66 -8.31 7.91
CA THR A 200 18.31 -8.78 9.25
C THR A 200 16.78 -8.81 9.46
N PHE A 201 16.06 -7.77 9.01
CA PHE A 201 14.61 -7.73 9.12
C PHE A 201 13.93 -8.83 8.30
N LEU A 202 14.37 -9.05 7.05
CA LEU A 202 13.82 -10.09 6.18
C LEU A 202 14.01 -11.49 6.79
N THR A 203 15.18 -11.78 7.32
CA THR A 203 15.49 -13.09 7.92
C THR A 203 14.80 -13.31 9.26
N THR A 204 14.61 -12.25 10.05
CA THR A 204 14.00 -12.32 11.39
C THR A 204 12.48 -12.34 11.35
N TYR A 205 11.87 -11.57 10.45
CA TYR A 205 10.42 -11.31 10.48
C TYR A 205 9.66 -11.75 9.24
N CYS A 206 10.33 -12.06 8.12
CA CYS A 206 9.66 -12.38 6.85
C CYS A 206 9.78 -13.86 6.46
N ASP A 207 9.20 -14.76 7.28
CA ASP A 207 9.14 -16.19 7.00
C ASP A 207 8.13 -16.51 5.87
N VAL A 208 8.66 -16.62 4.65
CA VAL A 208 7.87 -16.90 3.43
C VAL A 208 7.35 -18.33 3.36
N LYS A 209 7.90 -19.27 4.13
CA LYS A 209 7.42 -20.67 4.13
C LYS A 209 6.12 -20.79 4.91
N THR A 210 6.05 -20.11 6.05
CA THR A 210 4.83 -20.06 6.85
C THR A 210 3.82 -19.07 6.26
N TRP A 211 4.30 -17.95 5.71
CA TRP A 211 3.46 -16.86 5.21
C TRP A 211 3.83 -16.47 3.77
N PRO A 212 3.27 -17.13 2.74
CA PRO A 212 3.65 -16.91 1.34
C PRO A 212 3.54 -15.45 0.87
N LEU A 213 2.57 -14.67 1.38
CA LEU A 213 2.44 -13.26 1.03
C LEU A 213 3.66 -12.40 1.40
N LEU A 214 4.44 -12.82 2.42
CA LEU A 214 5.67 -12.11 2.80
C LEU A 214 6.77 -12.21 1.73
N THR A 215 6.61 -13.06 0.71
CA THR A 215 7.44 -13.02 -0.50
C THR A 215 7.43 -11.62 -1.14
N GLY A 216 6.31 -10.89 -1.10
CA GLY A 216 6.24 -9.52 -1.59
C GLY A 216 7.26 -8.58 -0.92
N VAL A 217 7.58 -8.82 0.35
CA VAL A 217 8.56 -8.02 1.13
C VAL A 217 9.98 -8.28 0.63
N HIS A 218 10.33 -9.55 0.40
CA HIS A 218 11.63 -9.93 -0.19
C HIS A 218 11.81 -9.33 -1.59
N LEU A 219 10.78 -9.39 -2.42
CA LEU A 219 10.79 -8.78 -3.76
C LEU A 219 10.95 -7.25 -3.67
N SER A 220 10.28 -6.61 -2.72
CA SER A 220 10.41 -5.17 -2.50
C SER A 220 11.81 -4.79 -2.06
N ALA A 221 12.46 -5.58 -1.20
CA ALA A 221 13.83 -5.31 -0.76
C ALA A 221 14.82 -5.35 -1.94
N MET A 222 14.63 -6.26 -2.89
CA MET A 222 15.46 -6.31 -4.11
C MET A 222 15.30 -5.05 -4.96
N LEU A 223 14.07 -4.53 -5.10
CA LEU A 223 13.83 -3.29 -5.82
C LEU A 223 14.36 -2.07 -5.06
N GLU A 224 14.24 -2.02 -3.74
CA GLU A 224 14.77 -0.92 -2.93
C GLU A 224 16.31 -0.83 -3.04
N LYS A 225 17.00 -1.98 -2.93
CA LYS A 225 18.46 -2.06 -3.16
C LYS A 225 18.84 -1.61 -4.57
N TRP A 226 18.04 -1.97 -5.57
CA TRP A 226 18.25 -1.51 -6.94
C TRP A 226 18.09 0.00 -7.09
N ILE A 227 17.00 0.58 -6.56
CA ILE A 227 16.72 2.02 -6.65
C ILE A 227 17.77 2.83 -5.87
N GLN A 228 18.26 2.31 -4.74
CA GLN A 228 19.31 2.97 -3.96
C GLN A 228 20.55 3.26 -4.80
N LEU A 229 20.94 2.36 -5.71
CA LEU A 229 22.08 2.59 -6.61
C LEU A 229 21.87 3.82 -7.50
N ASN A 230 20.64 4.06 -7.94
CA ASN A 230 20.31 5.28 -8.69
C ASN A 230 20.38 6.52 -7.80
N PHE A 231 19.93 6.44 -6.55
CA PHE A 231 20.06 7.55 -5.59
C PHE A 231 21.52 7.89 -5.26
N ASP A 232 22.37 6.87 -5.21
CA ASP A 232 23.81 7.01 -4.93
C ASP A 232 24.61 7.43 -6.17
N GLY A 233 23.97 7.62 -7.33
CA GLY A 233 24.64 7.97 -8.59
C GLY A 233 25.51 6.86 -9.17
N GLN A 234 25.29 5.61 -8.77
CA GLN A 234 26.03 4.43 -9.24
C GLN A 234 25.42 3.88 -10.53
N GLU A 235 25.49 4.66 -11.62
CA GLU A 235 24.79 4.37 -12.88
C GLU A 235 25.08 2.98 -13.46
N GLU A 236 26.34 2.56 -13.50
CA GLU A 236 26.72 1.25 -14.06
C GLU A 236 26.19 0.10 -13.21
N ALA A 237 26.32 0.22 -11.88
CA ALA A 237 25.77 -0.77 -10.95
C ALA A 237 24.24 -0.83 -11.02
N PHE A 238 23.58 0.32 -11.17
CA PHE A 238 22.12 0.40 -11.35
C PHE A 238 21.68 -0.31 -12.64
N ARG A 239 22.41 -0.13 -13.75
CA ARG A 239 22.09 -0.75 -15.05
C ARG A 239 22.29 -2.26 -15.04
N THR A 240 23.38 -2.72 -14.44
CA THR A 240 23.79 -4.14 -14.44
C THR A 240 23.26 -4.92 -13.24
N TYR A 241 22.51 -4.28 -12.34
CA TYR A 241 22.06 -4.88 -11.08
C TYR A 241 21.39 -6.25 -11.27
N PHE A 242 20.54 -6.42 -12.27
CA PHE A 242 19.82 -7.67 -12.50
C PHE A 242 20.51 -8.66 -13.45
N ASP A 243 21.70 -8.32 -13.97
CA ASP A 243 22.51 -9.25 -14.78
C ASP A 243 23.18 -10.34 -13.94
N ASP A 244 23.16 -10.16 -12.61
CA ASP A 244 23.67 -11.10 -11.63
C ASP A 244 22.85 -12.40 -11.59
N ALA A 245 23.52 -13.52 -11.90
CA ALA A 245 22.93 -14.84 -11.95
C ALA A 245 22.34 -15.29 -10.59
N GLN A 246 22.95 -14.88 -9.47
CA GLN A 246 22.45 -15.21 -8.14
C GLN A 246 21.13 -14.48 -7.86
N ARG A 247 21.00 -13.21 -8.23
CA ARG A 247 19.73 -12.46 -8.09
C ARG A 247 18.63 -13.08 -8.92
N LYS A 248 18.92 -13.46 -10.17
CA LYS A 248 17.99 -14.21 -11.01
C LYS A 248 17.54 -15.53 -10.36
N GLN A 249 18.49 -16.30 -9.83
CA GLN A 249 18.19 -17.55 -9.13
C GLN A 249 17.32 -17.32 -7.89
N THR A 250 17.56 -16.26 -7.13
CA THR A 250 16.74 -15.88 -5.97
C THR A 250 15.30 -15.57 -6.37
N VAL A 251 15.08 -14.76 -7.42
CA VAL A 251 13.73 -14.46 -7.92
C VAL A 251 13.01 -15.73 -8.36
N LEU A 252 13.68 -16.61 -9.11
CA LEU A 252 13.10 -17.87 -9.58
C LEU A 252 12.78 -18.84 -8.43
N ALA A 253 13.64 -18.88 -7.41
CA ALA A 253 13.40 -19.71 -6.21
C ALA A 253 12.17 -19.22 -5.44
N LEU A 254 12.06 -17.91 -5.21
CA LEU A 254 10.88 -17.29 -4.59
C LEU A 254 9.62 -17.54 -5.42
N TYR A 255 9.69 -17.35 -6.74
CA TYR A 255 8.57 -17.57 -7.64
C TYR A 255 8.08 -19.03 -7.63
N LYS A 256 9.01 -20.00 -7.64
CA LYS A 256 8.69 -21.42 -7.59
C LYS A 256 8.08 -21.84 -6.25
N ALA A 257 8.51 -21.22 -5.15
CA ALA A 257 8.03 -21.53 -3.81
C ALA A 257 6.72 -20.83 -3.45
N TYR A 258 6.38 -19.75 -4.16
CA TYR A 258 5.19 -18.94 -3.87
C TYR A 258 3.91 -19.67 -4.27
N THR A 259 2.96 -19.72 -3.34
CA THR A 259 1.60 -20.16 -3.58
C THR A 259 0.64 -19.05 -3.21
N ASP A 260 -0.37 -18.82 -4.05
CA ASP A 260 -1.44 -17.89 -3.70
C ASP A 260 -2.15 -18.35 -2.43
N PRO A 261 -2.56 -17.41 -1.55
CA PRO A 261 -3.47 -17.73 -0.46
C PRO A 261 -4.83 -18.16 -1.03
N GLU A 262 -5.58 -18.98 -0.29
CA GLU A 262 -6.93 -19.42 -0.68
C GLU A 262 -7.86 -18.23 -0.97
N ASN A 263 -7.77 -17.18 -0.15
CA ASN A 263 -8.49 -15.93 -0.34
C ASN A 263 -7.59 -14.91 -1.04
N VAL A 264 -7.81 -14.73 -2.35
CA VAL A 264 -7.06 -13.79 -3.19
C VAL A 264 -7.53 -12.36 -2.91
N GLY A 265 -6.70 -11.59 -2.21
CA GLY A 265 -6.93 -10.17 -1.90
C GLY A 265 -5.96 -9.22 -2.60
N LEU A 266 -6.07 -7.93 -2.28
CA LEU A 266 -5.17 -6.84 -2.75
C LEU A 266 -3.68 -7.20 -2.65
N GLN A 267 -3.31 -7.86 -1.56
CA GLN A 267 -1.95 -8.24 -1.18
C GLN A 267 -1.37 -9.27 -2.14
N THR A 268 -2.19 -10.19 -2.65
CA THR A 268 -1.79 -11.12 -3.71
C THR A 268 -1.41 -10.34 -4.96
N TYR A 269 -2.23 -9.37 -5.38
CA TYR A 269 -1.92 -8.54 -6.55
C TYR A 269 -0.69 -7.66 -6.34
N ILE A 270 -0.46 -7.12 -5.15
CA ILE A 270 0.79 -6.43 -4.82
C ILE A 270 1.97 -7.36 -5.11
N THR A 271 2.00 -8.57 -4.52
CA THR A 271 3.10 -9.53 -4.72
C THR A 271 3.27 -9.92 -6.20
N ARG A 272 2.18 -10.15 -6.94
CA ARG A 272 2.21 -10.47 -8.38
C ARG A 272 2.79 -9.33 -9.23
N ASN A 273 2.45 -8.07 -8.94
CA ASN A 273 3.00 -6.91 -9.65
C ASN A 273 4.52 -6.80 -9.41
N TYR A 274 5.00 -7.10 -8.20
CA TYR A 274 6.44 -7.17 -7.89
C TYR A 274 7.15 -8.33 -8.61
N PHE A 275 6.54 -9.52 -8.65
CA PHE A 275 7.06 -10.64 -9.42
C PHE A 275 7.19 -10.30 -10.90
N ALA A 276 6.12 -9.78 -11.51
CA ALA A 276 6.10 -9.44 -12.92
C ALA A 276 7.25 -8.50 -13.29
N LEU A 277 7.48 -7.44 -12.51
CA LEU A 277 8.59 -6.53 -12.77
C LEU A 277 9.96 -7.22 -12.61
N LEU A 278 10.17 -7.96 -11.52
CA LEU A 278 11.46 -8.61 -11.27
C LEU A 278 11.76 -9.69 -12.30
N LEU A 279 10.76 -10.44 -12.77
CA LEU A 279 10.91 -11.42 -13.85
C LEU A 279 11.29 -10.74 -15.18
N ILE A 280 10.73 -9.57 -15.49
CA ILE A 280 11.18 -8.77 -16.64
C ILE A 280 12.66 -8.39 -16.47
N ARG A 281 13.01 -7.88 -15.28
CA ARG A 281 14.35 -7.38 -14.98
C ARG A 281 15.42 -8.47 -14.99
N THR A 282 15.08 -9.70 -14.62
CA THR A 282 15.98 -10.87 -14.66
C THR A 282 15.93 -11.64 -15.99
N GLY A 283 15.18 -11.15 -16.98
CA GLY A 283 15.12 -11.73 -18.33
C GLY A 283 14.11 -12.87 -18.52
N GLU A 284 13.30 -13.18 -17.51
CA GLU A 284 12.29 -14.24 -17.49
C GLU A 284 10.95 -13.80 -18.10
N LYS A 285 11.01 -13.37 -19.38
CA LYS A 285 9.89 -12.68 -20.05
C LYS A 285 8.61 -13.52 -20.10
N GLU A 286 8.69 -14.82 -20.37
CA GLU A 286 7.48 -15.65 -20.45
C GLU A 286 6.77 -15.80 -19.10
N LEU A 287 7.52 -15.95 -18.01
CA LEU A 287 6.95 -15.98 -16.66
C LEU A 287 6.35 -14.62 -16.30
N ALA A 288 7.02 -13.52 -16.65
CA ALA A 288 6.46 -12.19 -16.44
C ALA A 288 5.12 -11.99 -17.17
N ARG A 289 4.99 -12.44 -18.42
CA ARG A 289 3.73 -12.37 -19.16
C ARG A 289 2.63 -13.21 -18.55
N GLN A 290 2.96 -14.38 -17.99
CA GLN A 290 2.01 -15.19 -17.25
C GLN A 290 1.49 -14.43 -16.02
N GLU A 291 2.37 -13.79 -15.27
CA GLU A 291 1.98 -12.97 -14.12
C GLU A 291 1.14 -11.76 -14.52
N ILE A 292 1.52 -11.03 -15.56
CA ILE A 292 0.76 -9.86 -16.06
C ILE A 292 -0.67 -10.26 -16.49
N ARG A 293 -0.84 -11.46 -17.10
CA ARG A 293 -2.17 -11.98 -17.43
C ARG A 293 -3.01 -12.26 -16.19
N LYS A 294 -2.42 -12.84 -15.14
CA LYS A 294 -3.10 -13.12 -13.86
C LYS A 294 -3.51 -11.86 -13.11
N LEU A 295 -2.93 -10.69 -13.43
CA LEU A 295 -3.36 -9.43 -12.83
C LEU A 295 -4.79 -9.05 -13.26
N GLU A 296 -5.24 -9.43 -14.46
CA GLU A 296 -6.59 -9.14 -14.96
C GLU A 296 -7.02 -7.66 -14.79
N GLY A 297 -6.12 -6.72 -15.10
CA GLY A 297 -6.38 -5.28 -14.93
C GLY A 297 -6.04 -4.71 -13.56
N ARG A 298 -5.73 -5.54 -12.56
CA ARG A 298 -5.41 -5.15 -11.18
C ARG A 298 -3.93 -4.76 -11.01
N MET A 299 -3.52 -3.75 -11.78
CA MET A 299 -2.19 -3.17 -11.69
C MET A 299 -2.10 -2.19 -10.53
N THR A 300 -1.15 -2.43 -9.63
CA THR A 300 -0.78 -1.48 -8.58
C THR A 300 0.15 -0.39 -9.13
N MET A 301 0.19 0.80 -8.53
CA MET A 301 1.12 1.85 -8.98
C MET A 301 2.59 1.46 -8.77
N MET A 302 2.90 0.85 -7.62
CA MET A 302 4.19 0.23 -7.36
C MET A 302 4.14 -1.25 -7.74
N PRO A 303 5.18 -1.80 -8.38
CA PRO A 303 6.48 -1.17 -8.62
C PRO A 303 6.59 -0.43 -9.97
N TRP A 304 5.54 -0.41 -10.78
CA TRP A 304 5.61 0.04 -12.18
C TRP A 304 5.97 1.52 -12.38
N LYS A 305 5.61 2.40 -11.43
CA LYS A 305 6.03 3.80 -11.44
C LYS A 305 7.56 3.95 -11.49
N LEU A 306 8.31 3.01 -10.91
CA LEU A 306 9.78 2.99 -10.93
C LEU A 306 10.36 2.86 -12.34
N VAL A 307 9.57 2.34 -13.28
CA VAL A 307 9.99 2.08 -14.66
C VAL A 307 9.14 2.87 -15.67
N GLY A 308 8.46 3.92 -15.21
CA GLY A 308 7.69 4.82 -16.07
C GLY A 308 6.38 4.23 -16.62
N ILE A 309 5.86 3.16 -16.02
CA ILE A 309 4.58 2.56 -16.43
C ILE A 309 3.50 3.03 -15.46
N HIS A 310 2.50 3.75 -16.01
CA HIS A 310 1.46 4.42 -15.23
C HIS A 310 0.04 3.92 -15.50
N ASN A 311 -0.15 2.97 -16.41
CA ASN A 311 -1.46 2.40 -16.70
C ASN A 311 -1.38 0.96 -17.21
N TYR A 312 -2.47 0.21 -17.03
CA TYR A 312 -2.53 -1.21 -17.38
C TYR A 312 -2.43 -1.46 -18.89
N ALA A 313 -2.90 -0.54 -19.73
CA ALA A 313 -2.85 -0.69 -21.18
C ALA A 313 -1.40 -0.68 -21.73
N THR A 314 -0.50 0.03 -21.07
CA THR A 314 0.94 -0.04 -21.34
C THR A 314 1.53 -1.34 -20.79
N LEU A 315 1.16 -1.73 -19.56
CA LEU A 315 1.68 -2.95 -18.92
C LEU A 315 1.33 -4.22 -19.70
N SER A 316 0.10 -4.34 -20.18
CA SER A 316 -0.39 -5.54 -20.88
C SER A 316 0.27 -5.80 -22.25
N ARG A 317 1.12 -4.89 -22.73
CA ARG A 317 1.86 -5.01 -23.99
C ARG A 317 3.27 -5.59 -23.83
N LEU A 318 3.77 -5.76 -22.61
CA LEU A 318 5.07 -6.39 -22.30
C LEU A 318 5.01 -7.91 -22.46
#